data_AF-A0A1G0GWF1-F1
#
_entry.id   AF-A0A1G0GWF1-F1
#
_cell.length_a   1.000
_cell.length_b   1.000
_cell.length_c   1.000
_cell.angle_alpha   90.00
_cell.angle_beta   90.00
_cell.angle_gamma   90.00
#
_symmetry.space_group_name_H-M   'P 1'
#
loop_
_entity.id
_entity.type
_entity.pdbx_description
1 polymer ?
#
loop_
_entity_poly.entity_id
_entity_poly.type
_entity_poly.pdbx_seq_one_letter_code
_entity_poly.pdbx_strand_id
1 'polypeptide(L)'
;MQGTIDISSELLSSYGPFDIQLKRYPERGPHPTTQEAFNINVKFPWHRPALCTIKIEVTHDEPVILAPEYRPILHGYNEVIDCMVACYHIEEIIAEKLRALLQTHKKLITRGWNRPRARDYYDLWSVLKNYSSAVDNTRLIEILNKKCQHRNVSYQTINDFFTPELMKEAHQHWQATLGNLVIGLPECSQVIEETKTLINKIVFLQ
;
A
#
# COMPACT_ATOMS: atom_id res chain seq x y z
N MET A 1 10.48 -11.23 -15.73
CA MET A 1 11.34 -10.30 -14.98
C MET A 1 12.62 -9.94 -15.72
N GLN A 2 13.36 -10.88 -16.34
CA GLN A 2 14.60 -10.53 -17.07
C GLN A 2 14.38 -9.48 -18.16
N GLY A 3 13.37 -9.65 -19.02
CA GLY A 3 13.05 -8.63 -20.05
C GLY A 3 12.69 -7.25 -19.50
N THR A 4 12.21 -7.15 -18.25
CA THR A 4 11.97 -5.86 -17.59
C THR A 4 13.28 -5.14 -17.26
N ILE A 5 14.32 -5.89 -16.88
CA ILE A 5 15.65 -5.35 -16.62
C ILE A 5 16.27 -4.86 -17.91
N ASP A 6 16.17 -5.62 -18.99
CA ASP A 6 16.74 -5.23 -20.29
C ASP A 6 16.13 -3.90 -20.78
N ILE A 7 14.80 -3.75 -20.72
CA ILE A 7 14.11 -2.49 -21.05
C ILE A 7 14.54 -1.35 -20.13
N SER A 8 14.66 -1.62 -18.83
CA SER A 8 15.08 -0.61 -17.85
C SER A 8 16.53 -0.15 -18.09
N SER A 9 17.43 -1.06 -18.45
CA SER A 9 18.81 -0.77 -18.82
C SER A 9 18.89 0.07 -20.09
N GLU A 10 18.06 -0.23 -21.10
CA GLU A 10 17.96 0.57 -22.32
C GLU A 10 17.50 2.01 -22.00
N LEU A 11 16.42 2.16 -21.24
CA LEU A 11 15.88 3.47 -20.85
C LEU A 11 16.88 4.31 -20.02
N LEU A 12 17.63 3.68 -19.11
CA LEU A 12 18.62 4.39 -18.29
C LEU A 12 19.89 4.74 -19.07
N SER A 13 20.19 4.06 -20.17
CA SER A 13 21.43 4.26 -20.94
C SER A 13 21.59 5.69 -21.46
N SER A 14 20.49 6.39 -21.75
CA SER A 14 20.48 7.80 -22.16
C SER A 14 20.86 8.77 -21.04
N TYR A 15 20.78 8.33 -19.77
CA TYR A 15 21.05 9.16 -18.59
C TYR A 15 22.40 8.83 -17.92
N GLY A 16 23.06 7.74 -18.33
CA GLY A 16 24.39 7.39 -17.86
C GLY A 16 24.63 5.88 -17.74
N PRO A 17 25.86 5.46 -17.35
CA PRO A 17 26.21 4.06 -17.21
C PRO A 17 25.71 3.49 -15.87
N PHE A 18 24.41 3.26 -15.78
CA PHE A 18 23.79 2.57 -14.65
C PHE A 18 23.93 1.05 -14.80
N ASP A 19 24.22 0.36 -13.69
CA ASP A 19 24.17 -1.10 -13.63
C ASP A 19 22.96 -1.54 -12.79
N ILE A 20 22.13 -2.40 -13.35
CA ILE A 20 20.86 -2.84 -12.77
C ILE A 20 20.95 -4.33 -12.45
N GLN A 21 20.76 -4.68 -11.18
CA GLN A 21 20.83 -6.06 -10.70
C GLN A 21 19.51 -6.48 -10.06
N LEU A 22 18.83 -7.44 -10.68
CA LEU A 22 17.67 -8.11 -10.10
C LEU A 22 18.09 -9.22 -9.15
N LYS A 23 17.60 -9.18 -7.92
CA LYS A 23 17.79 -10.25 -6.93
C LYS A 23 16.44 -10.65 -6.36
N ARG A 24 16.13 -11.94 -6.37
CA ARG A 24 15.00 -12.46 -5.57
C ARG A 24 15.31 -12.20 -4.10
N TYR A 25 14.35 -11.69 -3.35
CA TYR A 25 14.48 -11.46 -1.92
C TYR A 25 13.98 -12.71 -1.19
N PRO A 26 14.88 -13.56 -0.64
CA PRO A 26 14.45 -14.73 0.10
C PRO A 26 13.91 -14.30 1.47
N GLU A 27 12.67 -14.66 1.76
CA GLU A 27 12.17 -14.58 3.13
C GLU A 27 12.82 -15.65 4.01
N ARG A 28 12.85 -15.42 5.34
CA ARG A 28 13.43 -16.37 6.31
C ARG A 28 12.71 -17.72 6.35
N GLY A 29 11.52 -17.82 5.77
CA GLY A 29 10.72 -19.02 5.58
C GLY A 29 9.68 -18.81 4.49
N PRO A 30 8.92 -19.83 4.06
CA PRO A 30 7.88 -19.68 3.05
C PRO A 30 6.80 -18.70 3.50
N HIS A 31 6.48 -17.71 2.67
CA HIS A 31 5.43 -16.74 2.99
C HIS A 31 4.07 -17.46 3.06
N PRO A 32 3.26 -17.23 4.12
CA PRO A 32 2.00 -17.94 4.33
C PRO A 32 0.95 -17.71 3.23
N THR A 33 1.12 -16.69 2.39
CA THR A 33 0.20 -16.32 1.30
C THR A 33 0.88 -16.32 -0.07
N THR A 34 1.95 -17.10 -0.26
CA THR A 34 2.67 -17.20 -1.55
C THR A 34 3.06 -15.83 -2.12
N GLN A 35 3.63 -14.96 -1.28
CA GLN A 35 4.13 -13.66 -1.73
C GLN A 35 5.57 -13.83 -2.20
N GLU A 36 5.90 -13.20 -3.32
CA GLU A 36 7.27 -13.09 -3.81
C GLU A 36 7.76 -11.66 -3.67
N ALA A 37 9.05 -11.51 -3.38
CA ALA A 37 9.70 -10.22 -3.31
C ALA A 37 10.99 -10.23 -4.11
N PHE A 38 11.30 -9.10 -4.72
CA PHE A 38 12.49 -8.87 -5.52
C PHE A 38 13.09 -7.51 -5.17
N ASN A 39 14.40 -7.42 -5.20
CA ASN A 39 15.14 -6.17 -5.10
C ASN A 39 15.78 -5.89 -6.47
N ILE A 40 15.43 -4.75 -7.05
CA ILE A 40 16.18 -4.15 -8.15
C ILE A 40 17.21 -3.22 -7.52
N ASN A 41 18.48 -3.55 -7.66
CA ASN A 41 19.58 -2.74 -7.14
C ASN A 41 20.19 -1.97 -8.29
N VAL A 42 20.19 -0.65 -8.20
CA VAL A 42 20.76 0.26 -9.20
C VAL A 42 22.07 0.82 -8.66
N LYS A 43 23.15 0.55 -9.40
CA LYS A 43 24.46 1.14 -9.19
C LYS A 43 24.59 2.38 -10.06
N PHE A 44 24.79 3.51 -9.39
CA PHE A 44 25.03 4.79 -10.03
C PHE A 44 26.50 4.88 -10.49
N PRO A 45 26.82 5.68 -11.52
CA PRO A 45 28.17 5.77 -12.08
C PRO A 45 29.27 6.09 -11.07
N TRP A 46 28.96 6.92 -10.07
CA TRP A 46 29.89 7.37 -9.03
C TRP A 46 29.90 6.48 -7.77
N HIS A 47 29.09 5.42 -7.72
CA HIS A 47 29.06 4.50 -6.58
C HIS A 47 29.88 3.25 -6.85
N ARG A 48 30.60 2.77 -5.82
CA ARG A 48 31.28 1.46 -5.87
C ARG A 48 30.26 0.31 -5.77
N PRO A 49 29.36 0.26 -4.76
CA PRO A 49 28.26 -0.69 -4.70
C PRO A 49 26.93 -0.16 -5.26
N ALA A 50 25.99 -1.06 -5.55
CA ALA A 50 24.61 -0.72 -5.88
C ALA A 50 23.83 -0.31 -4.63
N LEU A 51 23.73 1.01 -4.37
CA LEU A 51 23.12 1.55 -3.14
C LEU A 51 21.62 1.86 -3.30
N CYS A 52 21.16 2.18 -4.51
CA CYS A 52 19.75 2.44 -4.74
C CYS A 52 19.01 1.11 -4.87
N THR A 53 18.04 0.85 -4.00
CA THR A 53 17.28 -0.41 -4.00
C THR A 53 15.81 -0.12 -4.16
N ILE A 54 15.19 -0.71 -5.17
CA ILE A 54 13.74 -0.70 -5.38
C ILE A 54 13.22 -2.10 -5.02
N LYS A 55 12.32 -2.16 -4.05
CA LYS A 55 11.67 -3.41 -3.65
C LYS A 55 10.37 -3.59 -4.44
N ILE A 56 10.22 -4.74 -5.08
CA ILE A 56 9.00 -5.17 -5.75
C ILE A 56 8.41 -6.32 -4.95
N GLU A 57 7.13 -6.24 -4.65
CA GLU A 57 6.37 -7.29 -3.98
C GLU A 57 5.23 -7.76 -4.90
N VAL A 58 5.11 -9.07 -5.10
CA VAL A 58 4.10 -9.71 -5.93
C VAL A 58 3.29 -10.65 -5.04
N THR A 59 2.00 -10.36 -4.89
CA THR A 59 1.07 -11.20 -4.12
C THR A 59 0.26 -12.04 -5.08
N HIS A 60 0.40 -13.37 -5.00
CA HIS A 60 -0.28 -14.29 -5.93
C HIS A 60 -1.71 -14.63 -5.54
N ASP A 61 -2.06 -14.48 -4.27
CA ASP A 61 -3.33 -14.93 -3.72
C ASP A 61 -4.27 -13.76 -3.36
N GLU A 62 -4.00 -12.54 -3.82
CA GLU A 62 -4.92 -11.41 -3.63
C GLU A 62 -5.90 -11.35 -4.81
N PRO A 63 -7.22 -11.45 -4.56
CA PRO A 63 -8.20 -11.35 -5.63
C PRO A 63 -8.29 -9.91 -6.12
N VAL A 64 -8.02 -9.71 -7.41
CA VAL A 64 -8.29 -8.45 -8.11
C VAL A 64 -9.72 -8.51 -8.65
N ILE A 65 -10.63 -7.72 -8.08
CA ILE A 65 -12.08 -7.86 -8.32
C ILE A 65 -12.52 -7.07 -9.55
N LEU A 66 -12.02 -5.85 -9.68
CA LEU A 66 -12.29 -4.98 -10.82
C LEU A 66 -11.17 -5.11 -11.87
N ALA A 67 -11.53 -4.89 -13.14
CA ALA A 67 -10.52 -4.76 -14.19
C ALA A 67 -9.59 -3.58 -13.88
N PRO A 68 -8.27 -3.66 -14.15
CA PRO A 68 -7.36 -2.55 -13.87
C PRO A 68 -7.75 -1.28 -14.65
N GLU A 69 -7.59 -0.13 -14.01
CA GLU A 69 -7.61 1.17 -14.69
C GLU A 69 -6.21 1.52 -15.21
N TYR A 70 -6.13 2.15 -16.37
CA TYR A 70 -4.86 2.67 -16.87
C TYR A 70 -4.77 4.16 -16.55
N ARG A 71 -3.76 4.54 -15.76
CA ARG A 71 -3.54 5.93 -15.34
C ARG A 71 -2.15 6.40 -15.80
N PRO A 72 -2.01 7.68 -16.22
CA PRO A 72 -0.70 8.23 -16.53
C PRO A 72 0.15 8.31 -15.25
N ILE A 73 1.47 8.11 -15.38
CA ILE A 73 2.38 8.35 -14.26
C ILE A 73 2.38 9.83 -13.89
N LEU A 74 2.26 10.11 -12.58
CA LEU A 74 2.53 11.44 -12.05
C LEU A 74 4.04 11.67 -12.07
N HIS A 75 4.52 12.32 -13.13
CA HIS A 75 5.94 12.57 -13.34
C HIS A 75 6.30 13.99 -12.89
N GLY A 76 7.20 14.11 -11.92
CA GLY A 76 7.65 15.39 -11.33
C GLY A 76 9.11 15.70 -11.59
N TYR A 77 9.76 14.96 -12.50
CA TYR A 77 11.17 15.11 -12.82
C TYR A 77 11.36 15.62 -14.25
N ASN A 78 12.61 15.90 -14.61
CA ASN A 78 12.94 16.55 -15.88
C ASN A 78 13.02 15.56 -17.05
N GLU A 79 13.11 14.26 -16.77
CA GLU A 79 13.06 13.24 -17.80
C GLU A 79 11.67 13.12 -18.45
N VAL A 80 11.63 12.53 -19.64
CA VAL A 80 10.36 12.28 -20.34
C VAL A 80 9.95 10.85 -20.05
N ILE A 81 8.96 10.68 -19.19
CA ILE A 81 8.28 9.41 -18.95
C ILE A 81 6.80 9.60 -19.28
N ASP A 82 6.41 9.18 -20.47
CA ASP A 82 5.01 9.17 -20.92
C ASP A 82 4.55 7.72 -21.05
N CYS A 83 3.97 7.19 -19.98
CA CYS A 83 3.40 5.85 -19.99
C CYS A 83 2.18 5.73 -19.09
N MET A 84 1.35 4.77 -19.45
CA MET A 84 0.15 4.39 -18.72
C MET A 84 0.45 3.15 -17.87
N VAL A 85 0.07 3.19 -16.60
CA VAL A 85 0.25 2.10 -15.66
C VAL A 85 -1.10 1.51 -15.29
N ALA A 86 -1.17 0.17 -15.29
CA ALA A 86 -2.32 -0.56 -14.78
C ALA A 86 -2.36 -0.42 -13.25
N CYS A 87 -3.44 0.16 -12.75
CA CYS A 87 -3.67 0.49 -11.35
C CYS A 87 -5.01 -0.08 -10.91
N TYR A 88 -5.14 -0.32 -9.61
CA TYR A 88 -6.44 -0.64 -9.03
C TYR A 88 -7.37 0.57 -9.06
N HIS A 89 -8.67 0.28 -9.15
CA HIS A 89 -9.71 1.27 -8.86
C HIS A 89 -9.58 1.76 -7.41
N ILE A 90 -9.98 3.00 -7.16
CA ILE A 90 -9.89 3.62 -5.83
C ILE A 90 -10.70 2.85 -4.77
N GLU A 91 -11.86 2.31 -5.13
CA GLU A 91 -12.67 1.46 -4.25
C GLU A 91 -11.90 0.22 -3.80
N GLU A 92 -11.13 -0.37 -4.71
CA GLU A 92 -10.38 -1.59 -4.42
C GLU A 92 -9.17 -1.31 -3.53
N ILE A 93 -8.51 -0.17 -3.73
CA ILE A 93 -7.45 0.32 -2.84
C ILE A 93 -8.00 0.55 -1.42
N ILE A 94 -9.13 1.26 -1.28
CA ILE A 94 -9.75 1.53 0.02
C ILE A 94 -10.19 0.22 0.68
N ALA A 95 -10.84 -0.68 -0.06
CA ALA A 95 -11.29 -1.97 0.46
C ALA A 95 -10.11 -2.82 0.97
N GLU A 96 -8.99 -2.87 0.25
CA GLU A 96 -7.81 -3.59 0.70
C GLU A 96 -7.21 -3.02 1.98
N LYS A 97 -7.13 -1.69 2.09
CA LYS A 97 -6.63 -1.00 3.28
C LYS A 97 -7.52 -1.28 4.49
N LEU A 98 -8.85 -1.15 4.34
CA LEU A 98 -9.82 -1.46 5.40
C LEU A 98 -9.72 -2.92 5.85
N ARG A 99 -9.72 -3.85 4.91
CA ARG A 99 -9.56 -5.28 5.21
C ARG A 99 -8.21 -5.57 5.88
N ALA A 100 -7.15 -4.84 5.53
CA ALA A 100 -5.83 -5.03 6.13
C ALA A 100 -5.78 -4.60 7.60
N LEU A 101 -6.55 -3.58 8.00
CA LEU A 101 -6.73 -3.22 9.42
C LEU A 101 -7.34 -4.40 10.20
N LEU A 102 -8.40 -5.03 9.66
CA LEU A 102 -9.03 -6.19 10.30
C LEU A 102 -8.07 -7.38 10.45
N GLN A 103 -7.28 -7.67 9.39
CA GLN A 103 -6.25 -8.70 9.47
C GLN A 103 -5.15 -8.36 10.49
N THR A 104 -4.78 -7.08 10.59
CA THR A 104 -3.78 -6.60 11.56
C THR A 104 -4.29 -6.81 12.97
N HIS A 105 -5.54 -6.43 13.25
CA HIS A 105 -6.17 -6.68 14.54
C HIS A 105 -6.17 -8.18 14.87
N LYS A 106 -6.62 -9.04 13.95
CA LYS A 106 -6.59 -10.50 14.12
C LYS A 106 -5.18 -11.02 14.44
N LYS A 107 -4.14 -10.51 13.79
CA LYS A 107 -2.74 -10.87 14.06
C LYS A 107 -2.25 -10.38 15.42
N LEU A 108 -2.60 -9.15 15.82
CA LEU A 108 -2.26 -8.60 17.13
C LEU A 108 -2.87 -9.43 18.25
N ILE A 109 -4.14 -9.82 18.13
CA ILE A 109 -4.80 -10.67 19.14
C ILE A 109 -4.20 -12.08 19.18
N THR A 110 -3.91 -12.68 18.03
CA THR A 110 -3.44 -14.08 17.98
C THR A 110 -1.95 -14.27 18.24
N ARG A 111 -1.11 -13.28 17.91
CA ARG A 111 0.36 -13.38 17.98
C ARG A 111 1.00 -12.37 18.92
N GLY A 112 0.25 -11.38 19.41
CA GLY A 112 0.77 -10.29 20.24
C GLY A 112 1.57 -9.22 19.48
N TRP A 113 1.85 -9.43 18.19
CA TRP A 113 2.65 -8.53 17.37
C TRP A 113 2.30 -8.61 15.89
N ASN A 114 2.46 -7.49 15.18
CA ASN A 114 2.43 -7.39 13.73
C ASN A 114 3.49 -6.37 13.27
N ARG A 115 3.92 -6.44 12.01
CA ARG A 115 4.70 -5.33 11.42
C ARG A 115 3.89 -4.04 11.52
N PRO A 116 4.53 -2.87 11.78
CA PRO A 116 3.78 -1.63 11.93
C PRO A 116 2.93 -1.28 10.71
N ARG A 117 1.68 -0.88 10.94
CA ARG A 117 0.70 -0.54 9.88
C ARG A 117 0.08 0.83 10.06
N ALA A 118 0.66 1.69 10.89
CA ALA A 118 0.26 3.08 11.08
C ALA A 118 -0.06 3.84 9.77
N ARG A 119 0.73 3.61 8.70
CA ARG A 119 0.53 4.23 7.39
C ARG A 119 -0.84 3.94 6.75
N ASP A 120 -1.46 2.79 7.04
CA ASP A 120 -2.75 2.45 6.46
C ASP A 120 -3.84 3.46 6.89
N TYR A 121 -3.78 4.00 8.12
CA TYR A 121 -4.69 5.07 8.53
C TYR A 121 -4.44 6.38 7.79
N TYR A 122 -3.18 6.76 7.59
CA TYR A 122 -2.85 7.95 6.81
C TYR A 122 -3.28 7.83 5.36
N ASP A 123 -3.04 6.68 4.73
CA ASP A 123 -3.45 6.41 3.35
C ASP A 123 -4.97 6.50 3.21
N LEU A 124 -5.72 5.83 4.10
CA LEU A 124 -7.19 5.89 4.12
C LEU A 124 -7.69 7.33 4.33
N TRP A 125 -7.15 8.03 5.31
CA TRP A 125 -7.49 9.43 5.58
C TRP A 125 -7.28 10.31 4.36
N SER A 126 -6.08 10.26 3.78
CA SER A 126 -5.69 11.09 2.65
C SER A 126 -6.55 10.80 1.43
N VAL A 127 -6.76 9.52 1.11
CA VAL A 127 -7.59 9.12 -0.03
C VAL A 127 -9.04 9.55 0.16
N LEU A 128 -9.64 9.27 1.32
CA LEU A 128 -11.05 9.59 1.57
C LEU A 128 -11.27 11.10 1.68
N LYS A 129 -10.34 11.85 2.27
CA LYS A 129 -10.45 13.30 2.39
C LYS A 129 -10.40 14.01 1.05
N ASN A 130 -9.53 13.55 0.14
CA ASN A 130 -9.29 14.21 -1.14
C ASN A 130 -10.14 13.67 -2.30
N TYR A 131 -10.58 12.41 -2.21
CA TYR A 131 -11.19 11.70 -3.35
C TYR A 131 -12.51 10.99 -3.00
N SER A 132 -13.13 11.25 -1.85
CA SER A 132 -14.42 10.61 -1.48
C SER A 132 -15.54 10.83 -2.49
N SER A 133 -15.55 11.94 -3.24
CA SER A 133 -16.54 12.19 -4.30
C SER A 133 -16.41 11.25 -5.50
N ALA A 134 -15.24 10.64 -5.70
CA ALA A 134 -14.99 9.70 -6.78
C ALA A 134 -15.28 8.24 -6.38
N VAL A 135 -15.66 7.98 -5.12
CA VAL A 135 -15.90 6.65 -4.59
C VAL A 135 -17.36 6.27 -4.77
N ASP A 136 -17.60 5.17 -5.47
CA ASP A 136 -18.90 4.49 -5.43
C ASP A 136 -18.99 3.66 -4.14
N ASN A 137 -19.79 4.15 -3.19
CA ASN A 137 -19.92 3.53 -1.87
C ASN A 137 -20.53 2.13 -1.92
N THR A 138 -21.50 1.89 -2.81
CA THR A 138 -22.12 0.56 -2.94
C THR A 138 -21.09 -0.44 -3.46
N ARG A 139 -20.37 -0.06 -4.52
CA ARG A 139 -19.28 -0.88 -5.08
C ARG A 139 -18.16 -1.13 -4.08
N LEU A 140 -17.75 -0.11 -3.31
CA LEU A 140 -16.75 -0.23 -2.26
C LEU A 140 -17.14 -1.30 -1.23
N ILE A 141 -18.39 -1.28 -0.75
CA ILE A 141 -18.87 -2.23 0.26
C ILE A 141 -18.88 -3.66 -0.31
N GLU A 142 -19.34 -3.85 -1.55
CA GLU A 142 -19.32 -5.17 -2.19
C GLU A 142 -17.91 -5.75 -2.30
N ILE A 143 -16.95 -4.93 -2.72
CA ILE A 143 -15.53 -5.33 -2.85
C ILE A 143 -14.93 -5.62 -1.48
N LEU A 144 -15.17 -4.76 -0.49
CA LEU A 144 -14.72 -4.94 0.89
C LEU A 144 -15.22 -6.27 1.46
N ASN A 145 -16.51 -6.59 1.29
CA ASN A 145 -17.09 -7.86 1.74
C ASN A 145 -16.41 -9.07 1.10
N LYS A 146 -16.24 -9.07 -0.23
CA LYS A 146 -15.57 -10.16 -0.96
C LYS A 146 -14.13 -10.35 -0.49
N LYS A 147 -13.36 -9.27 -0.32
CA LYS A 147 -11.97 -9.37 0.13
C LYS A 147 -11.87 -9.77 1.61
N CYS A 148 -12.80 -9.32 2.47
CA CYS A 148 -12.91 -9.76 3.86
C CYS A 148 -13.17 -11.27 3.96
N GLN A 149 -14.11 -11.79 3.18
CA GLN A 149 -14.41 -13.22 3.08
C GLN A 149 -13.16 -14.01 2.66
N HIS A 150 -12.46 -13.57 1.62
CA HIS A 150 -11.23 -14.22 1.14
C HIS A 150 -10.13 -14.31 2.21
N ARG A 151 -10.02 -13.28 3.07
CA ARG A 151 -9.02 -13.23 4.15
C ARG A 151 -9.54 -13.74 5.50
N ASN A 152 -10.75 -14.30 5.53
CA ASN A 152 -11.42 -14.81 6.73
C ASN A 152 -11.38 -13.80 7.90
N VAL A 153 -11.78 -12.57 7.59
CA VAL A 153 -12.00 -11.48 8.54
C VAL A 153 -13.39 -10.90 8.31
N SER A 154 -13.97 -10.29 9.33
CA SER A 154 -15.30 -9.69 9.28
C SER A 154 -15.32 -8.39 10.06
N TYR A 155 -16.29 -7.54 9.75
CA TYR A 155 -16.60 -6.33 10.48
C TYR A 155 -18.12 -6.22 10.63
N GLN A 156 -18.56 -5.59 11.71
CA GLN A 156 -19.96 -5.33 12.03
C GLN A 156 -20.20 -3.83 12.25
N THR A 157 -19.25 -3.15 12.87
CA THR A 157 -19.35 -1.74 13.22
C THR A 157 -18.08 -1.00 12.82
N ILE A 158 -18.18 0.33 12.77
CA ILE A 158 -17.01 1.19 12.56
C ILE A 158 -15.89 0.89 13.57
N ASN A 159 -16.22 0.51 14.81
CA ASN A 159 -15.22 0.28 15.85
C ASN A 159 -14.29 -0.91 15.56
N ASP A 160 -14.68 -1.85 14.69
CA ASP A 160 -13.83 -2.98 14.31
C ASP A 160 -12.57 -2.54 13.54
N PHE A 161 -12.63 -1.38 12.87
CA PHE A 161 -11.50 -0.76 12.20
C PHE A 161 -10.66 0.13 13.13
N PHE A 162 -11.12 0.38 14.36
CA PHE A 162 -10.54 1.33 15.31
C PHE A 162 -10.48 0.74 16.73
N THR A 163 -10.03 -0.51 16.84
CA THR A 163 -9.88 -1.15 18.15
C THR A 163 -8.75 -0.48 18.96
N PRO A 164 -8.76 -0.57 20.31
CA PRO A 164 -7.69 -0.02 21.14
C PRO A 164 -6.29 -0.50 20.73
N GLU A 165 -6.16 -1.76 20.30
CA GLU A 165 -4.92 -2.36 19.85
C GLU A 165 -4.42 -1.73 18.56
N LEU A 166 -5.31 -1.56 17.57
CA LEU A 166 -4.97 -0.91 16.31
C LEU A 166 -4.57 0.55 16.51
N MET A 167 -5.34 1.28 17.32
CA MET A 167 -5.04 2.68 17.61
C MET A 167 -3.73 2.82 18.36
N LYS A 168 -3.46 1.96 19.36
CA LYS A 168 -2.20 1.95 20.08
C LYS A 168 -1.00 1.68 19.16
N GLU A 169 -1.11 0.70 18.27
CA GLU A 169 -0.07 0.41 17.27
C GLU A 169 0.20 1.60 16.36
N ALA A 170 -0.88 2.22 15.84
CA ALA A 170 -0.77 3.38 14.98
C ALA A 170 -0.05 4.55 15.67
N HIS A 171 -0.43 4.90 16.91
CA HIS A 171 0.23 5.96 17.67
C HIS A 171 1.71 5.64 17.94
N GLN A 172 2.02 4.40 18.33
CA GLN A 172 3.38 3.98 18.64
C GLN A 172 4.32 4.12 17.43
N HIS A 173 3.82 3.90 16.23
CA HIS A 173 4.62 3.86 15.02
C HIS A 173 4.41 5.05 14.06
N TRP A 174 3.55 6.02 14.43
CA TRP A 174 3.17 7.14 13.56
C TRP A 174 4.38 7.91 13.03
N GLN A 175 5.13 8.54 13.95
CA GLN A 175 6.29 9.37 13.59
C GLN A 175 7.39 8.57 12.90
N ALA A 176 7.72 7.38 13.43
CA ALA A 176 8.77 6.55 12.87
C ALA A 176 8.49 6.07 11.44
N THR A 177 7.21 5.90 11.07
CA THR A 177 6.82 5.36 9.76
C THR A 177 6.41 6.40 8.74
N LEU A 178 5.97 7.59 9.17
CA LEU A 178 5.47 8.67 8.30
C LEU A 178 6.28 9.96 8.38
N GLY A 179 7.03 10.23 9.44
CA GLY A 179 7.66 11.54 9.68
C GLY A 179 8.66 11.96 8.60
N ASN A 180 9.35 11.00 7.99
CA ASN A 180 10.26 11.25 6.86
C ASN A 180 9.57 11.25 5.49
N LEU A 181 8.31 10.83 5.41
CA LEU A 181 7.56 10.66 4.16
C LEU A 181 6.56 11.79 3.92
N VAL A 182 6.04 12.39 4.99
CA VAL A 182 4.97 13.39 4.94
C VAL A 182 5.47 14.71 5.52
N ILE A 183 5.60 15.71 4.66
CA ILE A 183 5.91 17.08 5.09
C ILE A 183 4.68 17.63 5.82
N GLY A 184 4.88 18.13 7.05
CA GLY A 184 3.76 18.61 7.88
C GLY A 184 2.82 17.49 8.32
N LEU A 185 3.37 16.32 8.68
CA LEU A 185 2.62 15.16 9.17
C LEU A 185 1.62 15.58 10.27
N PRO A 186 0.29 15.44 10.04
CA PRO A 186 -0.71 15.73 11.05
C PRO A 186 -0.61 14.79 12.26
N GLU A 187 -1.19 15.24 13.38
CA GLU A 187 -1.27 14.45 14.61
C GLU A 187 -2.07 13.16 14.40
N CYS A 188 -1.56 12.06 14.97
CA CYS A 188 -2.15 10.73 14.81
C CYS A 188 -3.61 10.68 15.24
N SER A 189 -3.93 11.28 16.40
CA SER A 189 -5.30 11.32 16.93
C SER A 189 -6.26 12.01 15.98
N GLN A 190 -5.86 13.16 15.41
CA GLN A 190 -6.68 13.91 14.45
C GLN A 190 -6.97 13.05 13.22
N VAL A 191 -5.94 12.40 12.66
CA VAL A 191 -6.11 11.55 11.49
C VAL A 191 -7.05 10.38 11.79
N ILE A 192 -6.88 9.71 12.93
CA ILE A 192 -7.75 8.60 13.34
C ILE A 192 -9.21 9.05 13.47
N GLU A 193 -9.48 10.17 14.14
CA GLU A 193 -10.85 10.69 14.33
C GLU A 193 -11.52 11.10 13.02
N GLU A 194 -10.81 11.83 12.16
CA GLU A 194 -11.30 12.22 10.83
C GLU A 194 -11.55 10.97 9.97
N THR A 195 -10.62 10.01 9.96
CA THR A 195 -10.77 8.76 9.19
C THR A 195 -11.97 7.97 9.66
N LYS A 196 -12.20 7.88 10.97
CA LYS A 196 -13.36 7.20 11.54
C LYS A 196 -14.66 7.81 11.06
N THR A 197 -14.75 9.14 11.04
CA THR A 197 -15.91 9.88 10.54
C THR A 197 -16.14 9.62 9.06
N LEU A 198 -15.08 9.66 8.24
CA LEU A 198 -15.14 9.43 6.80
C LEU A 198 -15.59 8.00 6.46
N ILE A 199 -15.00 6.99 7.10
CA ILE A 199 -15.40 5.58 6.90
C ILE A 199 -16.84 5.36 7.36
N ASN A 200 -17.24 5.94 8.50
CA ASN A 200 -18.61 5.80 8.99
C ASN A 200 -19.63 6.32 7.98
N LYS A 201 -19.34 7.47 7.35
CA LYS A 201 -20.19 8.06 6.32
C LYS A 201 -20.35 7.18 5.08
N ILE A 202 -19.26 6.59 4.58
CA ILE A 202 -19.29 5.87 3.29
C ILE A 202 -19.69 4.39 3.42
N VAL A 203 -19.38 3.76 4.57
CA VAL A 203 -19.61 2.33 4.78
C VAL A 203 -20.89 2.04 5.57
N PHE A 204 -21.28 2.90 6.52
CA PHE A 204 -22.30 2.57 7.52
C PHE A 204 -23.54 3.48 7.53
N LEU A 205 -23.49 4.68 6.91
CA LEU A 205 -24.57 5.67 6.95
C LEU A 205 -25.20 5.95 5.57
N GLN A 206 -25.48 4.90 4.79
CA GLN A 206 -26.17 5.02 3.50
C GLN A 206 -27.66 5.32 3.66
#